data_AF-A0A829HN42-F1
#
_entry.id   AF-A0A829HN42-F1
#
_cell.length_a   1.000
_cell.length_b   1.000
_cell.length_c   1.000
_cell.angle_alpha   90.00
_cell.angle_beta   90.00
_cell.angle_gamma   90.00
#
_symmetry.space_group_name_H-M   'P 1'
#
loop_
_entity.id
_entity.type
_entity.pdbx_description
1 polymer ?
#
loop_
_entity_poly.entity_id
_entity_poly.type
_entity_poly.pdbx_seq_one_letter_code
_entity_poly.pdbx_strand_id
1 'polypeptide(L)'
;MNKFLIFTTLTAAVLLTGCDKFKPKDKVENTDAAVAEWSCTNQDNLNNIQAALKKDYLKQIERSLRESQYQADYDVLDKINKGLKFEIKNVRTLDTAEGEQTSKTQLSCESQLIVQFPKGLQKRAENAYAEQQKNCEECEGDYSASTLGDYFADNEYSLTLEDDKLKGSFFYDITKTDKDGLVFNIPDQNAVIDGVVFMATKAVQYVAYLKENRLIEQSNEQAQQQYDAEESAQMGLAQKAMDIRKKELDAEKAQQVERLNQTWDKFSPEQKAQLQQDQSDWFEKRDVDCKVLAQKHVSDIPEKDLETYQKQSRYWNDAMRQQDQDMQYTKCFTQRTIERIVYLNNVN
;
A
#
# COMPACT_ATOMS: atom_id res chain seq x y z
N MET A 1 18.59 -21.74 -16.47
CA MET A 1 19.37 -21.49 -17.70
C MET A 1 20.20 -20.23 -17.47
N ASN A 2 21.52 -20.39 -17.35
CA ASN A 2 22.48 -19.32 -17.12
C ASN A 2 22.68 -18.46 -18.38
N LYS A 3 22.68 -17.14 -18.22
CA LYS A 3 23.34 -16.22 -19.16
C LYS A 3 24.22 -15.25 -18.39
N PHE A 4 25.52 -15.56 -18.44
CA PHE A 4 26.63 -14.68 -18.09
C PHE A 4 26.56 -13.41 -18.95
N LEU A 5 26.72 -12.23 -18.32
CA LEU A 5 27.11 -11.00 -19.01
C LEU A 5 28.54 -10.65 -18.59
N ILE A 6 29.39 -10.55 -19.60
CA ILE A 6 30.83 -10.40 -19.54
C ILE A 6 31.16 -8.90 -19.39
N PHE A 7 31.93 -8.57 -18.36
CA PHE A 7 32.58 -7.27 -18.17
C PHE A 7 33.73 -7.11 -19.18
N THR A 8 33.68 -6.07 -20.01
CA THR A 8 34.82 -5.64 -20.83
C THR A 8 35.44 -4.37 -20.23
N THR A 9 36.59 -4.54 -19.60
CA THR A 9 37.50 -3.48 -19.16
C THR A 9 38.28 -2.94 -20.36
N LEU A 10 38.22 -1.63 -20.60
CA LEU A 10 39.09 -0.95 -21.58
C LEU A 10 40.20 -0.22 -20.81
N THR A 11 41.39 -0.81 -20.79
CA THR A 11 42.63 -0.18 -20.34
C THR A 11 43.22 0.62 -21.50
N ALA A 12 43.22 1.95 -21.40
CA ALA A 12 44.00 2.82 -22.28
C ALA A 12 45.18 3.38 -21.49
N ALA A 13 46.37 2.81 -21.73
CA ALA A 13 47.63 3.38 -21.32
C ALA A 13 47.97 4.55 -22.26
N VAL A 14 48.17 5.74 -21.71
CA VAL A 14 48.84 6.84 -22.41
C VAL A 14 50.07 7.22 -21.59
N LEU A 15 51.21 6.71 -22.00
CA LEU A 15 52.51 7.30 -21.72
C LEU A 15 52.96 8.01 -22.99
N LEU A 16 53.05 9.33 -22.95
CA LEU A 16 53.96 10.08 -23.81
C LEU A 16 54.70 11.11 -22.97
N THR A 17 56.01 10.89 -22.94
CA THR A 17 57.06 11.74 -22.42
C THR A 17 57.24 12.98 -23.31
N GLY A 18 57.53 14.11 -22.69
CA GLY A 18 57.88 15.35 -23.37
C GLY A 18 58.41 16.36 -22.37
N CYS A 19 59.70 16.26 -22.04
CA CYS A 19 60.44 17.30 -21.32
C CYS A 19 60.59 18.53 -22.23
N ASP A 20 60.16 19.69 -21.76
CA ASP A 20 60.78 20.94 -22.18
C ASP A 20 61.01 21.88 -21.00
N LYS A 21 62.18 22.51 -21.02
CA LYS A 21 62.81 23.25 -19.91
C LYS A 21 62.10 24.59 -19.69
N PHE A 22 61.58 24.83 -18.48
CA PHE A 22 61.36 26.19 -17.98
C PHE A 22 61.85 26.34 -16.53
N LYS A 23 62.50 27.49 -16.31
CA LYS A 23 63.24 27.96 -15.13
C LYS A 23 62.47 27.83 -13.80
N PRO A 24 63.17 27.77 -12.64
CA PRO A 24 62.53 27.92 -11.35
C PRO A 24 61.92 29.32 -11.28
N LYS A 25 60.59 29.39 -11.30
CA LYS A 25 59.89 30.62 -10.91
C LYS A 25 59.99 30.77 -9.41
N ASP A 26 60.20 32.02 -9.03
CA ASP A 26 60.44 32.53 -7.70
C ASP A 26 59.53 31.93 -6.63
N LYS A 27 60.06 31.88 -5.41
CA LYS A 27 59.29 31.72 -4.19
C LYS A 27 58.05 32.60 -4.32
N VAL A 28 56.88 31.97 -4.36
CA VAL A 28 55.63 32.65 -4.10
C VAL A 28 55.78 33.17 -2.68
N GLU A 29 56.00 34.47 -2.60
CA GLU A 29 55.85 35.28 -1.40
C GLU A 29 54.50 34.87 -0.78
N ASN A 30 54.54 34.37 0.45
CA ASN A 30 53.34 34.21 1.26
C ASN A 30 52.67 35.58 1.29
N THR A 31 51.67 35.78 0.44
CA THR A 31 50.60 36.69 0.77
C THR A 31 50.01 36.12 2.04
N ASP A 32 50.28 36.78 3.17
CA ASP A 32 49.58 36.56 4.42
C ASP A 32 48.08 36.56 4.11
N ALA A 33 47.53 35.36 3.93
CA ALA A 33 46.10 35.17 3.90
C ALA A 33 45.66 35.57 5.30
N ALA A 34 45.02 36.73 5.41
CA ALA A 34 44.42 37.21 6.65
C ALA A 34 43.69 36.02 7.28
N VAL A 35 44.20 35.56 8.43
CA VAL A 35 43.60 34.45 9.17
C VAL A 35 42.13 34.82 9.37
N ALA A 36 41.23 33.97 8.86
CA ALA A 36 39.80 34.18 9.01
C ALA A 36 39.49 34.42 10.49
N GLU A 37 38.72 35.46 10.78
CA GLU A 37 38.44 35.86 12.15
C GLU A 37 37.81 34.69 12.91
N TRP A 38 38.37 34.35 14.09
CA TRP A 38 37.86 33.28 14.93
C TRP A 38 36.55 33.73 15.59
N SER A 39 35.45 33.54 14.85
CA SER A 39 34.11 33.99 15.22
C SER A 39 33.05 33.09 14.56
N CYS A 40 31.97 32.83 15.29
CA CYS A 40 30.79 32.16 14.75
C CYS A 40 30.12 32.96 13.61
N THR A 41 30.24 34.29 13.61
CA THR A 41 29.54 35.20 12.68
C THR A 41 30.38 35.63 11.47
N ASN A 42 31.63 35.18 11.37
CA ASN A 42 32.49 35.52 10.25
C ASN A 42 31.96 34.90 8.94
N GLN A 43 31.80 35.72 7.89
CA GLN A 43 31.14 35.29 6.66
C GLN A 43 31.92 34.22 5.88
N ASP A 44 33.25 34.28 5.87
CA ASP A 44 34.08 33.28 5.18
C ASP A 44 33.99 31.92 5.88
N ASN A 45 33.95 31.91 7.21
CA ASN A 45 33.69 30.72 8.00
C ASN A 45 32.32 30.11 7.64
N LEU A 46 31.27 30.93 7.60
CA LEU A 46 29.93 30.48 7.22
C LEU A 46 29.88 29.93 5.78
N ASN A 47 30.57 30.57 4.84
CA ASN A 47 30.66 30.10 3.45
C ASN A 47 31.36 28.73 3.36
N ASN A 48 32.43 28.53 4.14
CA ASN A 48 33.14 27.24 4.21
C ASN A 48 32.25 26.14 4.78
N ILE A 49 31.48 26.44 5.84
CA ILE A 49 30.53 25.50 6.44
C ILE A 49 29.42 25.15 5.44
N GLN A 50 28.85 26.12 4.75
CA GLN A 50 27.84 25.87 3.70
C GLN A 50 28.37 24.99 2.55
N ALA A 51 29.63 25.20 2.14
CA ALA A 51 30.26 24.36 1.13
C ALA A 51 30.46 22.92 1.62
N ALA A 52 30.85 22.73 2.89
CA ALA A 52 30.97 21.42 3.51
C ALA A 52 29.61 20.71 3.61
N LEU A 53 28.55 21.40 4.03
CA LEU A 53 27.18 20.88 4.08
C LEU A 53 26.67 20.46 2.69
N LYS A 54 26.96 21.26 1.65
CA LYS A 54 26.63 20.88 0.27
C LYS A 54 27.37 19.61 -0.18
N LYS A 55 28.65 19.48 0.16
CA LYS A 55 29.44 18.28 -0.14
C LYS A 55 28.88 17.06 0.58
N ASP A 56 28.47 17.21 1.84
CA ASP A 56 27.87 16.13 2.59
C ASP A 56 26.53 15.68 1.98
N TYR A 57 25.64 16.63 1.68
CA TYR A 57 24.41 16.35 0.93
C TYR A 57 24.68 15.54 -0.35
N LEU A 58 25.65 15.96 -1.18
CA LEU A 58 25.96 15.28 -2.45
C LEU A 58 26.43 13.83 -2.23
N LYS A 59 27.21 13.58 -1.17
CA LYS A 59 27.65 12.23 -0.80
C LYS A 59 26.48 11.38 -0.32
N GLN A 60 25.62 11.95 0.52
CA GLN A 60 24.48 11.25 1.11
C GLN A 60 23.41 10.91 0.05
N ILE A 61 23.09 11.83 -0.86
CA ILE A 61 22.12 11.56 -1.94
C ILE A 61 22.62 10.47 -2.89
N GLU A 62 23.90 10.48 -3.26
CA GLU A 62 24.49 9.41 -4.07
C GLU A 62 24.35 8.04 -3.39
N ARG A 63 24.57 8.00 -2.08
CA ARG A 63 24.39 6.78 -1.28
C ARG A 63 22.93 6.34 -1.24
N SER A 64 22.02 7.25 -0.91
CA SER A 64 20.57 6.99 -0.84
C SER A 64 20.02 6.41 -2.13
N LEU A 65 20.42 6.97 -3.28
CA LEU A 65 19.96 6.49 -4.59
C LEU A 65 20.58 5.13 -4.98
N ARG A 66 21.80 4.84 -4.55
CA ARG A 66 22.45 3.54 -4.78
C ARG A 66 21.81 2.42 -3.98
N GLU A 67 21.39 2.73 -2.76
CA GLU A 67 20.75 1.78 -1.83
C GLU A 67 19.25 1.59 -2.15
N SER A 68 18.67 2.45 -2.99
CA SER A 68 17.26 2.36 -3.34
C SER A 68 16.97 1.39 -4.48
N GLN A 69 15.84 0.68 -4.37
CA GLN A 69 15.32 -0.19 -5.43
C GLN A 69 14.66 0.57 -6.59
N TYR A 70 14.39 1.88 -6.41
CA TYR A 70 13.67 2.69 -7.39
C TYR A 70 14.62 3.39 -8.36
N GLN A 71 14.25 3.40 -9.64
CA GLN A 71 14.98 4.14 -10.65
C GLN A 71 14.91 5.65 -10.38
N ALA A 72 16.06 6.30 -10.36
CA ALA A 72 16.18 7.74 -10.20
C ALA A 72 16.23 8.48 -11.56
N ASP A 73 15.56 9.63 -11.63
CA ASP A 73 15.67 10.59 -12.72
C ASP A 73 16.89 11.50 -12.50
N TYR A 74 17.99 11.18 -13.18
CA TYR A 74 19.27 11.90 -13.05
C TYR A 74 19.25 13.31 -13.65
N ASP A 75 18.36 13.60 -14.60
CA ASP A 75 18.20 14.96 -15.14
C ASP A 75 17.53 15.87 -14.10
N VAL A 76 16.57 15.33 -13.34
CA VAL A 76 15.99 16.01 -12.19
C VAL A 76 17.02 16.15 -11.07
N LEU A 77 17.81 15.11 -10.78
CA LEU A 77 18.87 15.17 -9.76
C LEU A 77 19.89 16.28 -10.06
N ASP A 78 20.35 16.39 -11.30
CA ASP A 78 21.30 17.44 -11.72
C ASP A 78 20.72 18.85 -11.50
N LYS A 79 19.44 19.06 -11.84
CA LYS A 79 18.73 20.33 -11.59
C LYS A 79 18.62 20.64 -10.10
N ILE A 80 18.34 19.63 -9.28
CA ILE A 80 18.29 19.78 -7.81
C ILE A 80 19.66 20.20 -7.29
N ASN A 81 20.71 19.44 -7.62
CA ASN A 81 22.08 19.66 -7.15
C ASN A 81 22.63 21.05 -7.51
N LYS A 82 22.24 21.56 -8.69
CA LYS A 82 22.60 22.92 -9.16
C LYS A 82 21.74 24.01 -8.51
N GLY A 83 20.49 23.72 -8.18
CA GLY A 83 19.51 24.69 -7.69
C GLY A 83 19.48 24.89 -6.17
N LEU A 84 20.03 23.94 -5.40
CA LEU A 84 20.08 24.02 -3.93
C LEU A 84 20.99 25.16 -3.44
N LYS A 85 20.49 25.92 -2.47
CA LYS A 85 21.25 26.95 -1.76
C LYS A 85 21.17 26.73 -0.25
N PHE A 86 22.32 26.73 0.40
CA PHE A 86 22.46 26.54 1.85
C PHE A 86 22.71 27.92 2.47
N GLU A 87 21.90 28.30 3.44
CA GLU A 87 22.00 29.57 4.16
C GLU A 87 22.06 29.31 5.66
N ILE A 88 22.99 29.97 6.35
CA ILE A 88 23.10 29.93 7.81
C ILE A 88 22.66 31.31 8.32
N LYS A 89 21.66 31.33 9.22
CA LYS A 89 21.11 32.56 9.80
C LYS A 89 21.02 32.47 11.31
N ASN A 90 20.76 33.60 11.97
CA ASN A 90 20.53 33.70 13.42
C ASN A 90 21.67 33.07 14.24
N VAL A 91 22.91 33.35 13.83
CA VAL A 91 24.09 32.76 14.46
C VAL A 91 24.32 33.37 15.84
N ARG A 92 24.51 32.51 16.84
CA ARG A 92 24.88 32.87 18.21
C ARG A 92 26.05 32.01 18.68
N THR A 93 26.94 32.61 19.47
CA THR A 93 27.95 31.88 20.24
C THR A 93 27.30 31.39 21.54
N LEU A 94 27.55 30.15 21.92
CA LEU A 94 27.08 29.57 23.17
C LEU A 94 28.12 29.79 24.28
N ASP A 95 27.65 30.21 25.45
CA ASP A 95 28.51 30.35 26.62
C ASP A 95 28.86 28.94 27.15
N THR A 96 30.10 28.50 26.95
CA THR A 96 30.61 27.24 27.53
C THR A 96 30.80 27.41 29.04
N ALA A 97 29.89 26.86 29.84
CA ALA A 97 29.96 26.85 31.30
C ALA A 97 31.01 25.87 31.88
N GLU A 98 31.77 25.16 31.04
CA GLU A 98 32.72 24.12 31.46
C GLU A 98 34.18 24.49 31.12
N GLY A 99 34.93 24.88 32.16
CA GLY A 99 36.40 24.94 32.18
C GLY A 99 37.05 26.09 31.39
N GLU A 100 37.79 26.96 32.08
CA GLU A 100 38.52 28.12 31.50
C GLU A 100 39.55 27.78 30.39
N GLN A 101 39.83 26.51 30.11
CA GLN A 101 40.79 26.07 29.10
C GLN A 101 40.14 25.67 27.76
N THR A 102 38.96 25.06 27.77
CA THR A 102 38.21 24.67 26.55
C THR A 102 37.67 25.89 25.81
N SER A 103 37.25 26.93 26.54
CA SER A 103 36.72 28.17 25.99
C SER A 103 37.76 29.06 25.27
N LYS A 104 39.06 28.78 25.41
CA LYS A 104 40.14 29.58 24.77
C LYS A 104 40.47 29.17 23.35
N THR A 105 40.10 27.96 22.93
CA THR A 105 40.41 27.42 21.60
C THR A 105 39.21 26.86 20.87
N GLN A 106 38.04 26.73 21.51
CA GLN A 106 36.81 26.26 20.87
C GLN A 106 35.67 27.28 21.04
N LEU A 107 34.99 27.58 19.94
CA LEU A 107 33.72 28.31 19.94
C LEU A 107 32.60 27.32 19.61
N SER A 108 31.61 27.22 20.49
CA SER A 108 30.36 26.52 20.19
C SER A 108 29.36 27.49 19.60
N CYS A 109 28.85 27.16 18.41
CA CYS A 109 27.96 28.02 17.64
C CYS A 109 26.61 27.33 17.47
N GLU A 110 25.55 28.11 17.63
CA GLU A 110 24.19 27.71 17.26
C GLU A 110 23.65 28.66 16.20
N SER A 111 22.90 28.12 15.27
CA SER A 111 22.35 28.84 14.14
C SER A 111 21.10 28.14 13.62
N GLN A 112 20.47 28.76 12.63
CA GLN A 112 19.44 28.14 11.82
C GLN A 112 20.00 27.82 10.44
N LEU A 113 19.92 26.55 10.03
CA LEU A 113 20.22 26.13 8.67
C LEU A 113 18.93 26.18 7.85
N ILE A 114 18.99 26.91 6.73
CA ILE A 114 17.91 27.04 5.77
C ILE A 114 18.43 26.53 4.43
N VAL A 115 17.74 25.55 3.86
CA VAL A 115 18.03 25.07 2.51
C VAL A 115 16.91 25.49 1.59
N GLN A 116 17.24 26.36 0.63
CA GLN A 116 16.32 26.78 -0.42
C GLN A 116 16.38 25.79 -1.57
N PHE A 117 15.22 25.24 -1.90
CA PHE A 117 15.02 24.36 -3.03
C PHE A 117 14.81 25.13 -4.34
N PRO A 118 15.18 24.54 -5.50
CA PRO A 118 14.70 25.04 -6.78
C PRO A 118 13.18 24.96 -6.85
N LYS A 119 12.56 25.95 -7.50
CA LYS A 119 11.10 26.06 -7.57
C LYS A 119 10.43 24.76 -8.01
N GLY A 120 9.41 24.36 -7.25
CA GLY A 120 8.59 23.18 -7.56
C GLY A 120 9.20 21.84 -7.12
N LEU A 121 10.42 21.83 -6.58
CA LEU A 121 10.99 20.62 -6.00
C LEU A 121 10.17 20.14 -4.80
N GLN A 122 9.77 21.06 -3.91
CA GLN A 122 8.94 20.71 -2.77
C GLN A 122 7.66 20.01 -3.24
N LYS A 123 6.94 20.63 -4.18
CA LYS A 123 5.70 20.05 -4.70
C LYS A 123 5.90 18.69 -5.36
N ARG A 124 7.01 18.51 -6.09
CA ARG A 124 7.36 17.23 -6.70
C ARG A 124 7.65 16.16 -5.63
N ALA A 125 8.38 16.50 -4.58
CA ALA A 125 8.67 15.60 -3.48
C ALA A 125 7.39 15.23 -2.71
N GLU A 126 6.49 16.18 -2.46
CA GLU A 126 5.17 15.95 -1.86
C GLU A 126 4.35 14.96 -2.69
N ASN A 127 4.25 15.19 -4.01
CA ASN A 127 3.53 14.29 -4.90
C ASN A 127 4.16 12.89 -4.91
N ALA A 128 5.49 12.80 -4.89
CA ALA A 128 6.19 11.52 -4.88
C ALA A 128 6.01 10.76 -3.57
N TYR A 129 6.03 11.47 -2.45
CA TYR A 129 5.76 10.93 -1.12
C TYR A 129 4.35 10.36 -1.05
N ALA A 130 3.34 11.13 -1.49
CA ALA A 130 1.96 10.67 -1.57
C ALA A 130 1.80 9.48 -2.52
N GLU A 131 2.49 9.49 -3.66
CA GLU A 131 2.43 8.39 -4.63
C GLU A 131 2.98 7.09 -4.03
N GLN A 132 4.14 7.15 -3.37
CA GLN A 132 4.75 5.97 -2.76
C GLN A 132 3.86 5.33 -1.69
N GLN A 133 3.06 6.12 -0.97
CA GLN A 133 2.20 5.62 0.10
C GLN A 133 0.95 4.89 -0.40
N LYS A 134 0.49 5.11 -1.64
CA LYS A 134 -0.83 4.62 -2.11
C LYS A 134 -1.05 3.11 -1.96
N ASN A 135 -0.03 2.30 -2.21
CA ASN A 135 -0.10 0.84 -2.21
C ASN A 135 0.92 0.20 -1.25
N CYS A 136 1.39 0.96 -0.26
CA CYS A 136 2.40 0.48 0.68
C CYS A 136 1.72 -0.25 1.86
N GLU A 137 1.65 -1.58 1.78
CA GLU A 137 1.07 -2.41 2.84
C GLU A 137 1.89 -2.35 4.15
N GLU A 138 3.23 -2.29 4.08
CA GLU A 138 4.11 -2.21 5.26
C GLU A 138 4.33 -0.78 5.80
N CYS A 139 3.67 0.23 5.21
CA CYS A 139 3.66 1.58 5.77
C CYS A 139 2.67 1.72 6.96
N GLU A 140 2.27 0.59 7.58
CA GLU A 140 1.30 0.53 8.67
C GLU A 140 1.68 1.46 9.84
N GLY A 141 0.77 2.40 10.08
CA GLY A 141 0.72 3.38 11.14
C GLY A 141 -0.24 4.49 10.70
N ASP A 142 -0.73 5.33 11.61
CA ASP A 142 -1.56 6.53 11.33
C ASP A 142 -0.93 7.51 10.30
N TYR A 143 0.26 7.20 9.76
CA TYR A 143 1.04 7.93 8.78
C TYR A 143 0.54 7.84 7.33
N SER A 144 -0.44 6.97 7.01
CA SER A 144 -1.01 6.87 5.66
C SER A 144 -1.74 8.16 5.20
N ALA A 145 -2.01 9.08 6.12
CA ALA A 145 -2.57 10.41 5.86
C ALA A 145 -1.59 11.57 6.16
N SER A 146 -0.35 11.28 6.56
CA SER A 146 0.63 12.33 6.88
C SER A 146 1.11 13.00 5.59
N THR A 147 1.09 14.33 5.55
CA THR A 147 1.75 15.07 4.47
C THR A 147 3.26 14.99 4.64
N LEU A 148 4.01 15.31 3.57
CA LEU A 148 5.47 15.44 3.68
C LEU A 148 5.86 16.51 4.72
N GLY A 149 5.02 17.52 4.94
CA GLY A 149 5.21 18.52 5.99
C GLY A 149 5.05 17.91 7.40
N ASP A 150 4.01 17.12 7.61
CA ASP A 150 3.76 16.43 8.89
C ASP A 150 4.90 15.47 9.22
N TYR A 151 5.39 14.72 8.21
CA TYR A 151 6.59 13.89 8.35
C TYR A 151 7.78 14.69 8.91
N PHE A 152 8.00 15.90 8.45
CA PHE A 152 9.11 16.73 8.95
C PHE A 152 8.83 17.37 10.32
N ALA A 153 7.58 17.68 10.62
CA ALA A 153 7.19 18.29 11.90
C ALA A 153 7.25 17.29 13.06
N ASP A 154 6.81 16.05 12.83
CA ASP A 154 6.59 15.03 13.86
C ASP A 154 7.85 14.21 14.22
N ASN A 155 8.97 14.46 13.53
CA ASN A 155 10.25 13.80 13.80
C ASN A 155 10.97 14.34 15.06
N GLU A 156 11.90 13.54 15.62
CA GLU A 156 12.71 13.88 16.82
C GLU A 156 13.43 15.23 16.70
N TYR A 157 13.83 15.59 15.48
CA TYR A 157 14.38 16.89 15.14
C TYR A 157 13.40 17.62 14.23
N SER A 158 12.37 18.26 14.81
CA SER A 158 11.31 18.95 14.06
C SER A 158 11.89 19.95 13.05
N LEU A 159 11.59 19.72 11.77
CA LEU A 159 11.97 20.60 10.67
C LEU A 159 10.73 21.33 10.15
N THR A 160 10.95 22.52 9.58
CA THR A 160 9.87 23.28 8.94
C THR A 160 10.06 23.28 7.43
N LEU A 161 9.13 22.65 6.71
CA LEU A 161 9.05 22.64 5.25
C LEU A 161 7.98 23.64 4.78
N GLU A 162 8.41 24.75 4.16
CA GLU A 162 7.50 25.80 3.70
C GLU A 162 8.17 26.65 2.61
N ASP A 163 7.41 27.09 1.60
CA ASP A 163 7.87 28.02 0.55
C ASP A 163 9.16 27.59 -0.18
N ASP A 164 9.24 26.32 -0.58
CA ASP A 164 10.42 25.72 -1.19
C ASP A 164 11.67 25.84 -0.27
N LYS A 165 11.48 25.83 1.06
CA LYS A 165 12.59 25.85 2.04
C LYS A 165 12.40 24.78 3.09
N LEU A 166 13.51 24.15 3.48
CA LEU A 166 13.60 23.35 4.69
C LEU A 166 14.45 24.06 5.72
N LYS A 167 13.95 24.19 6.94
CA LYS A 167 14.59 24.93 8.03
C LYS A 167 14.71 24.04 9.27
N GLY A 168 15.84 24.17 9.97
CA GLY A 168 16.05 23.52 11.25
C GLY A 168 17.19 24.16 12.04
N SER A 169 17.30 23.80 13.32
CA SER A 169 18.42 24.20 14.16
C SER A 169 19.72 23.55 13.68
N PHE A 170 20.83 24.27 13.79
CA PHE A 170 22.14 23.81 13.36
C PHE A 170 23.22 24.24 14.34
N PHE A 171 23.92 23.24 14.88
CA PHE A 171 24.98 23.40 15.87
C PHE A 171 26.31 22.96 15.25
N TYR A 172 27.38 23.71 15.52
CA TYR A 172 28.72 23.41 15.04
C TYR A 172 29.76 24.05 15.96
N ASP A 173 30.99 23.53 15.97
CA ASP A 173 32.09 24.14 16.68
C ASP A 173 33.17 24.69 15.73
N ILE A 174 33.83 25.76 16.15
CA ILE A 174 35.03 26.30 15.49
C ILE A 174 36.21 26.21 16.45
N THR A 175 37.17 25.35 16.14
CA THR A 175 38.40 25.19 16.93
C THR A 175 39.55 25.97 16.29
N LYS A 176 40.19 26.85 17.08
CA LYS A 176 41.44 27.51 16.73
C LYS A 176 42.62 26.55 16.96
N THR A 177 43.50 26.43 15.97
CA THR A 177 44.71 25.61 16.02
C THR A 177 45.94 26.41 16.47
N ASP A 178 46.98 25.71 16.93
CA ASP A 178 48.25 26.30 17.40
C ASP A 178 49.02 27.11 16.34
N LYS A 179 48.64 27.01 15.05
CA LYS A 179 49.24 27.73 13.91
C LYS A 179 48.32 28.81 13.35
N ASP A 180 47.41 29.33 14.17
CA ASP A 180 46.39 30.30 13.76
C ASP A 180 45.45 29.81 12.63
N GLY A 181 45.37 28.50 12.36
CA GLY A 181 44.35 27.92 11.48
C GLY A 181 43.03 27.64 12.20
N LEU A 182 41.93 27.52 11.45
CA LEU A 182 40.61 27.16 11.98
C LEU A 182 40.18 25.76 11.52
N VAL A 183 39.56 24.99 12.40
CA VAL A 183 38.91 23.71 12.12
C VAL A 183 37.42 23.84 12.45
N PHE A 184 36.58 23.41 11.50
CA PHE A 184 35.12 23.40 11.66
C PHE A 184 34.67 21.99 12.01
N ASN A 185 34.13 21.80 13.21
CA ASN A 185 33.50 20.55 13.62
C ASN A 185 32.02 20.66 13.29
N ILE A 186 31.68 20.21 12.09
CA ILE A 186 30.29 20.10 11.62
C ILE A 186 29.82 18.69 11.98
N PRO A 187 28.67 18.52 12.65
CA PRO A 187 28.15 17.20 12.94
C PRO A 187 27.98 16.34 11.68
N ASP A 188 28.43 15.09 11.74
CA ASP A 188 28.28 14.11 10.65
C ASP A 188 26.80 13.75 10.39
N GLN A 189 25.93 13.95 11.38
CA GLN A 189 24.48 13.79 11.27
C GLN A 189 23.81 15.15 11.43
N ASN A 190 23.01 15.52 10.44
CA ASN A 190 22.32 16.81 10.41
C ASN A 190 20.92 16.60 9.85
N ALA A 191 19.92 16.78 10.71
CA ALA A 191 18.51 16.56 10.35
C ALA A 191 18.07 17.34 9.10
N VAL A 192 18.57 18.57 8.91
CA VAL A 192 18.25 19.36 7.70
C VAL A 192 18.88 18.72 6.46
N ILE A 193 20.13 18.23 6.54
CA ILE A 193 20.76 17.53 5.42
C ILE A 193 20.03 16.23 5.11
N ASP A 194 19.73 15.44 6.14
CA ASP A 194 18.99 14.18 6.00
C ASP A 194 17.61 14.43 5.37
N GLY A 195 16.92 15.50 5.77
CA GLY A 195 15.65 15.91 5.19
C GLY A 195 15.76 16.39 3.73
N VAL A 196 16.83 17.12 3.38
CA VAL A 196 17.10 17.52 1.98
C VAL A 196 17.40 16.29 1.10
N VAL A 197 18.17 15.33 1.62
CA VAL A 197 18.44 14.04 0.95
C VAL A 197 17.13 13.30 0.73
N PHE A 198 16.30 13.19 1.77
CA PHE A 198 14.98 12.55 1.68
C PHE A 198 14.11 13.18 0.59
N MET A 199 13.97 14.51 0.59
CA MET A 199 13.19 15.23 -0.41
C MET A 199 13.72 15.02 -1.83
N ALA A 200 15.04 15.10 -2.02
CA ALA A 200 15.67 14.89 -3.31
C ALA A 200 15.43 13.45 -3.80
N THR A 201 15.60 12.46 -2.94
CA THR A 201 15.34 11.04 -3.24
C THR A 201 13.89 10.82 -3.70
N LYS A 202 12.90 11.31 -2.95
CA LYS A 202 11.48 11.21 -3.36
C LYS A 202 11.26 11.87 -4.71
N ALA A 203 11.75 13.09 -4.90
CA ALA A 203 11.52 13.84 -6.13
C ALA A 203 12.12 13.16 -7.37
N VAL A 204 13.31 12.57 -7.28
CA VAL A 204 13.94 11.89 -8.43
C VAL A 204 13.32 10.52 -8.70
N GLN A 205 12.69 9.91 -7.70
CA GLN A 205 12.05 8.59 -7.83
C GLN A 205 10.56 8.67 -8.17
N TYR A 206 9.98 9.88 -8.25
CA TYR A 206 8.56 10.07 -8.49
C TYR A 206 7.99 9.25 -9.66
N VAL A 207 8.70 9.21 -10.79
CA VAL A 207 8.25 8.48 -11.98
C VAL A 207 8.27 6.96 -11.76
N ALA A 208 9.19 6.46 -10.94
CA ALA A 208 9.23 5.05 -10.58
C ALA A 208 8.01 4.67 -9.73
N TYR A 209 7.65 5.49 -8.74
CA TYR A 209 6.45 5.28 -7.92
C TYR A 209 5.17 5.27 -8.77
N LEU A 210 5.01 6.22 -9.70
CA LEU A 210 3.87 6.24 -10.63
C LEU A 210 3.77 4.97 -11.47
N LYS A 211 4.92 4.45 -11.93
CA LYS A 211 4.96 3.25 -12.76
C LYS A 211 4.59 2.00 -11.96
N GLU A 212 5.12 1.87 -10.75
CA GLU A 212 4.81 0.74 -9.86
C GLU A 212 3.33 0.73 -9.49
N ASN A 213 2.78 1.86 -9.03
CA ASN A 213 1.37 1.95 -8.67
C ASN A 213 0.45 1.60 -9.84
N ARG A 214 0.78 2.07 -11.05
CA ARG A 214 0.01 1.69 -12.25
C ARG A 214 0.05 0.19 -12.53
N LEU A 215 1.18 -0.47 -12.29
CA LEU A 215 1.30 -1.93 -12.47
C LEU A 215 0.47 -2.67 -11.41
N ILE A 216 0.48 -2.20 -10.17
CA ILE A 216 -0.34 -2.75 -9.08
C ILE A 216 -1.84 -2.60 -9.42
N GLU A 217 -2.27 -1.40 -9.79
CA GLU A 217 -3.66 -1.12 -10.20
C GLU A 217 -4.09 -2.05 -11.34
N GLN A 218 -3.28 -2.18 -12.40
CA GLN A 218 -3.58 -3.08 -13.52
C GLN A 218 -3.63 -4.55 -13.11
N SER A 219 -2.75 -4.99 -12.22
CA SER A 219 -2.75 -6.36 -11.71
C SER A 219 -4.00 -6.63 -10.87
N ASN A 220 -4.40 -5.68 -10.02
CA ASN A 220 -5.59 -5.77 -9.19
C ASN A 220 -6.86 -5.81 -10.04
N GLU A 221 -6.96 -4.96 -11.07
CA GLU A 221 -8.08 -4.99 -12.02
C GLU A 221 -8.17 -6.35 -12.74
N GLN A 222 -7.05 -6.92 -13.17
CA GLN A 222 -7.03 -8.23 -13.81
C GLN A 222 -7.43 -9.35 -12.86
N ALA A 223 -6.92 -9.33 -11.62
CA ALA A 223 -7.29 -10.29 -10.59
C ALA A 223 -8.79 -10.22 -10.28
N GLN A 224 -9.34 -9.02 -10.16
CA GLN A 224 -10.78 -8.82 -9.94
C GLN A 224 -11.61 -9.36 -11.10
N GLN A 225 -11.23 -9.08 -12.36
CA GLN A 225 -11.93 -9.62 -13.52
C GLN A 225 -11.92 -11.15 -13.57
N GLN A 226 -10.81 -11.78 -13.17
CA GLN A 226 -10.72 -13.23 -13.07
C GLN A 226 -11.63 -13.77 -11.96
N TYR A 227 -11.61 -13.15 -10.78
CA TYR A 227 -12.48 -13.49 -9.67
C TYR A 227 -13.96 -13.39 -10.06
N ASP A 228 -14.39 -12.29 -10.67
CA ASP A 228 -15.77 -12.07 -11.10
C ASP A 228 -16.21 -13.12 -12.15
N ALA A 229 -15.32 -13.48 -13.07
CA ALA A 229 -15.58 -14.50 -14.07
C ALA A 229 -15.74 -15.90 -13.45
N GLU A 230 -14.88 -16.24 -12.47
CA GLU A 230 -14.97 -17.49 -11.73
C GLU A 230 -16.23 -17.56 -10.87
N GLU A 231 -16.57 -16.48 -10.15
CA GLU A 231 -17.78 -16.39 -9.35
C GLU A 231 -19.04 -16.53 -10.23
N SER A 232 -19.09 -15.85 -11.37
CA SER A 232 -20.18 -15.96 -12.34
C SER A 232 -20.32 -17.39 -12.88
N ALA A 233 -19.21 -18.06 -13.18
CA ALA A 233 -19.23 -19.44 -13.63
C ALA A 233 -19.77 -20.39 -12.54
N GLN A 234 -19.39 -20.19 -11.28
CA GLN A 234 -19.90 -20.97 -10.15
C GLN A 234 -21.39 -20.75 -9.90
N MET A 235 -21.85 -19.48 -9.97
CA MET A 235 -23.28 -19.16 -9.90
C MET A 235 -24.07 -19.85 -11.03
N GLY A 236 -23.53 -19.84 -12.26
CA GLY A 236 -24.14 -20.54 -13.40
C GLY A 236 -24.22 -22.05 -13.22
N LEU A 237 -23.21 -22.69 -12.61
CA LEU A 237 -23.24 -24.11 -12.28
C LEU A 237 -24.27 -24.41 -11.17
N ALA A 238 -24.33 -23.58 -10.13
CA ALA A 238 -25.29 -23.71 -9.05
C ALA A 238 -26.74 -23.61 -9.58
N GLN A 239 -27.02 -22.66 -10.47
CA GLN A 239 -28.34 -22.52 -11.11
C GLN A 239 -28.72 -23.78 -11.90
N LYS A 240 -27.80 -24.32 -12.72
CA LYS A 240 -28.06 -25.55 -13.47
C LYS A 240 -28.36 -26.74 -12.57
N ALA A 241 -27.65 -26.88 -11.45
CA ALA A 241 -27.91 -27.95 -10.48
C ALA A 241 -29.32 -27.83 -9.86
N MET A 242 -29.75 -26.61 -9.55
CA MET A 242 -31.11 -26.32 -9.05
C MET A 242 -32.17 -26.62 -10.10
N ASP A 243 -31.97 -26.21 -11.35
CA ASP A 243 -32.93 -26.42 -12.43
C ASP A 243 -33.13 -27.91 -12.73
N ILE A 244 -32.04 -28.68 -12.75
CA ILE A 244 -32.09 -30.14 -12.92
C ILE A 244 -32.90 -30.76 -11.78
N ARG A 245 -32.55 -30.44 -10.54
CA ARG A 245 -33.22 -31.02 -9.37
C ARG A 245 -34.69 -30.60 -9.27
N LYS A 246 -35.00 -29.35 -9.61
CA LYS A 246 -36.38 -28.85 -9.68
C LYS A 246 -37.20 -29.66 -10.68
N LYS A 247 -36.65 -29.92 -11.87
CA LYS A 247 -37.33 -30.72 -12.89
C LYS A 247 -37.62 -32.14 -12.41
N GLU A 248 -36.70 -32.76 -11.68
CA GLU A 248 -36.92 -34.08 -11.06
C GLU A 248 -38.06 -34.04 -10.03
N LEU A 249 -38.04 -33.06 -9.13
CA LEU A 249 -39.07 -32.88 -8.10
C LEU A 249 -40.45 -32.61 -8.69
N ASP A 250 -40.53 -31.77 -9.73
CA ASP A 250 -41.79 -31.45 -10.41
C ASP A 250 -42.37 -32.69 -11.11
N ALA A 251 -41.51 -33.53 -11.72
CA ALA A 251 -41.93 -34.79 -12.33
C ALA A 251 -42.40 -35.81 -11.27
N GLU A 252 -41.69 -35.92 -10.16
CA GLU A 252 -42.08 -36.79 -9.03
C GLU A 252 -43.42 -36.36 -8.44
N LYS A 253 -43.60 -35.06 -8.19
CA LYS A 253 -44.85 -34.47 -7.71
C LYS A 253 -46.02 -34.82 -8.63
N ALA A 254 -45.86 -34.59 -9.93
CA ALA A 254 -46.90 -34.91 -10.92
C ALA A 254 -47.28 -36.41 -10.87
N GLN A 255 -46.29 -37.29 -10.78
CA GLN A 255 -46.51 -38.73 -10.66
C GLN A 255 -47.29 -39.09 -9.37
N GLN A 256 -46.95 -38.50 -8.22
CA GLN A 256 -47.64 -38.82 -6.97
C GLN A 256 -49.05 -38.24 -6.90
N VAL A 257 -49.30 -37.06 -7.49
CA VAL A 257 -50.67 -36.52 -7.61
C VAL A 257 -51.56 -37.47 -8.41
N GLU A 258 -51.05 -37.97 -9.54
CA GLU A 258 -51.79 -38.93 -10.37
C GLU A 258 -52.08 -40.22 -9.59
N ARG A 259 -51.09 -40.77 -8.87
CA ARG A 259 -51.30 -41.95 -8.02
C ARG A 259 -52.30 -41.72 -6.89
N LEU A 260 -52.31 -40.53 -6.29
CA LEU A 260 -53.28 -40.16 -5.26
C LEU A 260 -54.70 -40.16 -5.83
N ASN A 261 -54.91 -39.55 -7.00
CA ASN A 261 -56.19 -39.55 -7.69
C ASN A 261 -56.65 -40.97 -8.03
N GLN A 262 -55.75 -41.79 -8.60
CA GLN A 262 -56.05 -43.20 -8.89
C GLN A 262 -56.39 -44.01 -7.63
N THR A 263 -55.76 -43.69 -6.49
CA THR A 263 -56.08 -44.33 -5.21
C THR A 263 -57.45 -43.91 -4.72
N TRP A 264 -57.77 -42.61 -4.81
CA TRP A 264 -59.07 -42.06 -4.48
C TRP A 264 -60.18 -42.67 -5.35
N ASP A 265 -59.91 -42.92 -6.63
CA ASP A 265 -60.91 -43.44 -7.56
C ASP A 265 -61.33 -44.89 -7.31
N LYS A 266 -60.57 -45.65 -6.52
CA LYS A 266 -60.91 -47.03 -6.14
C LYS A 266 -62.05 -47.13 -5.12
N PHE A 267 -62.32 -46.06 -4.37
CA PHE A 267 -63.35 -46.03 -3.34
C PHE A 267 -64.77 -45.96 -3.92
N SER A 268 -65.72 -46.60 -3.25
CA SER A 268 -67.15 -46.47 -3.56
C SER A 268 -67.66 -45.04 -3.27
N PRO A 269 -68.80 -44.62 -3.84
CA PRO A 269 -69.42 -43.33 -3.53
C PRO A 269 -69.65 -43.10 -2.03
N GLU A 270 -70.06 -44.15 -1.31
CA GLU A 270 -70.31 -44.11 0.14
C GLU A 270 -69.01 -43.91 0.93
N GLN A 271 -67.94 -44.62 0.55
CA GLN A 271 -66.62 -44.44 1.16
C GLN A 271 -66.07 -43.03 0.87
N LYS A 272 -66.24 -42.52 -0.35
CA LYS A 272 -65.84 -41.15 -0.72
C LYS A 272 -66.59 -40.11 0.11
N ALA A 273 -67.89 -40.28 0.31
CA ALA A 273 -68.70 -39.38 1.13
C ALA A 273 -68.22 -39.36 2.60
N GLN A 274 -67.85 -40.53 3.14
CA GLN A 274 -67.35 -40.65 4.51
C GLN A 274 -65.96 -39.99 4.68
N LEU A 275 -65.10 -40.04 3.66
CA LEU A 275 -63.72 -39.56 3.71
C LEU A 275 -63.54 -38.13 3.17
N GLN A 276 -64.58 -37.52 2.60
CA GLN A 276 -64.47 -36.24 1.88
C GLN A 276 -63.90 -35.11 2.75
N GLN A 277 -64.41 -34.95 3.98
CA GLN A 277 -63.94 -33.91 4.89
C GLN A 277 -62.49 -34.15 5.32
N ASP A 278 -62.16 -35.37 5.73
CA ASP A 278 -60.79 -35.74 6.12
C ASP A 278 -59.79 -35.53 4.98
N GLN A 279 -60.17 -35.83 3.73
CA GLN A 279 -59.34 -35.59 2.56
C GLN A 279 -59.14 -34.09 2.29
N SER A 280 -60.17 -33.27 2.47
CA SER A 280 -60.09 -31.81 2.33
C SER A 280 -59.19 -31.19 3.40
N ASP A 281 -59.42 -31.53 4.67
CA ASP A 281 -58.63 -31.04 5.80
C ASP A 281 -57.16 -31.46 5.66
N TRP A 282 -56.91 -32.67 5.16
CA TRP A 282 -55.57 -33.15 4.89
C TRP A 282 -54.86 -32.32 3.80
N PHE A 283 -55.54 -31.94 2.71
CA PHE A 283 -54.94 -31.09 1.68
C PHE A 283 -54.51 -29.73 2.24
N GLU A 284 -55.39 -29.07 3.00
CA GLU A 284 -55.10 -27.79 3.64
C GLU A 284 -53.92 -27.90 4.60
N LYS A 285 -53.96 -28.90 5.50
CA LYS A 285 -52.89 -29.15 6.46
C LYS A 285 -51.55 -29.40 5.77
N ARG A 286 -51.52 -30.24 4.73
CA ARG A 286 -50.31 -30.52 3.95
C ARG A 286 -49.73 -29.23 3.40
N ASP A 287 -50.55 -28.40 2.76
CA ASP A 287 -50.07 -27.21 2.07
C ASP A 287 -49.54 -26.16 3.05
N VAL A 288 -50.18 -25.99 4.20
CA VAL A 288 -49.69 -25.11 5.28
C VAL A 288 -48.38 -25.64 5.87
N ASP A 289 -48.33 -26.91 6.28
CA ASP A 289 -47.13 -27.53 6.86
C ASP A 289 -45.94 -27.42 5.90
N CYS A 290 -46.15 -27.73 4.61
CA CYS A 290 -45.08 -27.69 3.64
C CYS A 290 -44.59 -26.27 3.32
N LYS A 291 -45.47 -25.25 3.36
CA LYS A 291 -45.04 -23.85 3.22
C LYS A 291 -44.17 -23.39 4.39
N VAL A 292 -44.53 -23.79 5.62
CA VAL A 292 -43.74 -23.46 6.82
C VAL A 292 -42.38 -24.14 6.77
N LEU A 293 -42.35 -25.45 6.44
CA LEU A 293 -41.09 -26.19 6.35
C LEU A 293 -40.17 -25.69 5.23
N ALA A 294 -40.73 -25.23 4.12
CA ALA A 294 -39.99 -24.70 2.98
C ALA A 294 -39.23 -23.40 3.28
N GLN A 295 -39.59 -22.66 4.34
CA GLN A 295 -38.93 -21.43 4.74
C GLN A 295 -37.61 -21.65 5.49
N LYS A 296 -37.27 -22.90 5.82
CA LYS A 296 -36.05 -23.23 6.56
C LYS A 296 -34.81 -22.84 5.76
N HIS A 297 -33.89 -22.10 6.37
CA HIS A 297 -32.67 -21.69 5.70
C HIS A 297 -31.72 -22.87 5.51
N VAL A 298 -30.96 -22.88 4.41
CA VAL A 298 -30.01 -23.97 4.09
C VAL A 298 -28.97 -24.16 5.18
N SER A 299 -28.55 -23.08 5.87
CA SER A 299 -27.61 -23.16 7.00
C SER A 299 -28.12 -24.00 8.17
N ASP A 300 -29.44 -24.15 8.28
CA ASP A 300 -30.09 -24.86 9.40
C ASP A 300 -30.28 -26.35 9.08
N ILE A 301 -29.91 -26.77 7.86
CA ILE A 301 -29.93 -28.15 7.41
C ILE A 301 -28.55 -28.76 7.74
N PRO A 302 -28.47 -29.87 8.49
CA PRO A 302 -27.22 -30.56 8.74
C PRO A 302 -26.54 -30.93 7.41
N GLU A 303 -25.21 -30.82 7.34
CA GLU A 303 -24.45 -31.05 6.09
C GLU A 303 -24.75 -32.40 5.43
N LYS A 304 -24.92 -33.45 6.25
CA LYS A 304 -25.29 -34.80 5.80
C LYS A 304 -26.65 -34.88 5.08
N ASP A 305 -27.54 -33.93 5.37
CA ASP A 305 -28.91 -33.87 4.86
C ASP A 305 -29.03 -32.88 3.68
N LEU A 306 -27.96 -32.16 3.34
CA LEU A 306 -27.92 -31.24 2.19
C LEU A 306 -27.91 -32.01 0.87
N GLU A 307 -28.82 -31.63 -0.02
CA GLU A 307 -28.77 -32.09 -1.41
C GLU A 307 -27.61 -31.44 -2.17
N THR A 308 -27.15 -32.08 -3.25
CA THR A 308 -25.99 -31.63 -4.04
C THR A 308 -26.08 -30.17 -4.46
N TYR A 309 -27.26 -29.69 -4.86
CA TYR A 309 -27.43 -28.29 -5.26
C TYR A 309 -27.33 -27.32 -4.07
N GLN A 310 -27.76 -27.74 -2.87
CA GLN A 310 -27.73 -26.93 -1.64
C GLN A 310 -26.31 -26.76 -1.09
N LYS A 311 -25.39 -27.67 -1.42
CA LYS A 311 -23.97 -27.54 -1.09
C LYS A 311 -23.30 -26.35 -1.79
N GLN A 312 -23.92 -25.79 -2.82
CA GLN A 312 -23.46 -24.60 -3.54
C GLN A 312 -24.17 -23.30 -3.09
N SER A 313 -24.84 -23.32 -1.93
CA SER A 313 -25.66 -22.20 -1.44
C SER A 313 -24.91 -20.88 -1.26
N ARG A 314 -23.58 -20.93 -1.08
CA ARG A 314 -22.72 -19.74 -1.04
C ARG A 314 -22.78 -18.89 -2.32
N TYR A 315 -23.13 -19.48 -3.46
CA TYR A 315 -23.23 -18.80 -4.76
C TYR A 315 -24.67 -18.39 -5.12
N TRP A 316 -25.62 -18.56 -4.20
CA TRP A 316 -27.02 -18.26 -4.48
C TRP A 316 -27.34 -16.79 -4.31
N ASN A 317 -27.97 -16.23 -5.32
CA ASN A 317 -28.69 -14.96 -5.23
C ASN A 317 -30.11 -15.17 -4.66
N ASP A 318 -30.88 -14.10 -4.53
CA ASP A 318 -32.22 -14.16 -3.95
C ASP A 318 -33.22 -14.98 -4.78
N ALA A 319 -33.11 -14.95 -6.11
CA ALA A 319 -33.95 -15.77 -6.98
C ALA A 319 -33.68 -17.27 -6.77
N MET A 320 -32.41 -17.65 -6.61
CA MET A 320 -32.02 -19.02 -6.31
C MET A 320 -32.50 -19.45 -4.92
N ARG A 321 -32.40 -18.58 -3.91
CA ARG A 321 -32.98 -18.86 -2.59
C ARG A 321 -34.49 -19.08 -2.66
N GLN A 322 -35.21 -18.27 -3.45
CA GLN A 322 -36.64 -18.47 -3.67
C GLN A 322 -36.94 -19.80 -4.38
N GLN A 323 -36.16 -20.15 -5.40
CA GLN A 323 -36.28 -21.44 -6.08
C GLN A 323 -36.01 -22.63 -5.14
N ASP A 324 -35.05 -22.53 -4.22
CA ASP A 324 -34.85 -23.55 -3.18
C ASP A 324 -36.07 -23.70 -2.28
N GLN A 325 -36.70 -22.60 -1.84
CA GLN A 325 -37.95 -22.67 -1.05
C GLN A 325 -39.05 -23.41 -1.84
N ASP A 326 -39.23 -23.10 -3.12
CA ASP A 326 -40.21 -23.77 -3.98
C ASP A 326 -39.91 -25.28 -4.13
N MET A 327 -38.62 -25.63 -4.23
CA MET A 327 -38.16 -27.02 -4.27
C MET A 327 -38.40 -27.75 -2.95
N GLN A 328 -38.13 -27.11 -1.80
CA GLN A 328 -38.40 -27.67 -0.48
C GLN A 328 -39.90 -27.89 -0.26
N TYR A 329 -40.74 -26.95 -0.69
CA TYR A 329 -42.19 -27.12 -0.69
C TYR A 329 -42.59 -28.34 -1.53
N THR A 330 -42.05 -28.45 -2.75
CA THR A 330 -42.35 -29.56 -3.67
C THR A 330 -41.93 -30.91 -3.11
N LYS A 331 -40.78 -30.97 -2.44
CA LYS A 331 -40.29 -32.17 -1.74
C LYS A 331 -41.21 -32.57 -0.59
N CYS A 332 -41.57 -31.63 0.28
CA CYS A 332 -42.52 -31.90 1.37
C CYS A 332 -43.89 -32.35 0.83
N PHE A 333 -44.42 -31.64 -0.18
CA PHE A 333 -45.70 -31.96 -0.80
C PHE A 333 -45.72 -33.40 -1.32
N THR A 334 -44.65 -33.80 -2.02
CA THR A 334 -44.50 -35.12 -2.62
C THR A 334 -44.45 -36.20 -1.54
N GLN A 335 -43.62 -36.00 -0.51
CA GLN A 335 -43.51 -36.93 0.62
C GLN A 335 -44.84 -37.12 1.36
N ARG A 336 -45.54 -36.02 1.69
CA ARG A 336 -46.85 -36.09 2.34
C ARG A 336 -47.88 -36.79 1.46
N THR A 337 -47.84 -36.57 0.15
CA THR A 337 -48.74 -37.23 -0.81
C THR A 337 -48.50 -38.74 -0.83
N ILE A 338 -47.25 -39.19 -0.78
CA ILE A 338 -46.91 -40.61 -0.66
C ILE A 338 -47.46 -41.20 0.64
N GLU A 339 -47.26 -40.53 1.78
CA GLU A 339 -47.80 -40.95 3.08
C GLU A 339 -49.32 -41.09 3.05
N ARG A 340 -50.01 -40.15 2.39
CA ARG A 340 -51.47 -40.18 2.26
C ARG A 340 -51.97 -41.28 1.34
N ILE A 341 -51.26 -41.57 0.25
CA ILE A 341 -51.57 -42.73 -0.61
C ILE A 341 -51.51 -44.03 0.23
N VAL A 342 -50.49 -44.18 1.07
CA VAL A 342 -50.38 -45.36 1.96
C VAL A 342 -51.54 -45.42 2.93
N TYR A 343 -51.88 -44.31 3.58
CA TYR A 343 -53.03 -44.22 4.48
C TYR A 343 -54.33 -44.63 3.78
N LEU A 344 -54.62 -44.05 2.60
CA LEU A 344 -55.83 -44.34 1.84
C LEU A 344 -55.92 -45.81 1.43
N ASN A 345 -54.82 -46.44 1.03
CA ASN A 345 -54.83 -47.87 0.70
C ASN A 345 -55.13 -48.77 1.92
N ASN A 346 -54.84 -48.32 3.15
CA ASN A 346 -55.09 -49.10 4.36
C ASN A 346 -56.52 -48.93 4.91
N VAL A 347 -57.24 -47.91 4.46
CA VAL A 347 -58.65 -47.67 4.83
C VAL A 347 -59.64 -48.10 3.73
N ASN A 348 -59.13 -48.57 2.58
CA ASN A 348 -59.90 -49.08 1.46
C ASN A 348 -60.46 -50.48 1.72
#